data_AF-A0AAD4BC66-F1
#
_entry.id   AF-A0AAD4BC66-F1
#
_cell.length_a   1.000
_cell.length_b   1.000
_cell.length_c   1.000
_cell.angle_alpha   90.00
_cell.angle_beta   90.00
_cell.angle_gamma   90.00
#
_symmetry.space_group_name_H-M   'P 1'
#
loop_
_entity.id
_entity.type
_entity.pdbx_description
1 polymer ?
#
loop_
_entity_poly.entity_id
_entity_poly.type
_entity_poly.pdbx_seq_one_letter_code
_entity_poly.pdbx_strand_id
1 'polypeptide(L)'
;KALALQHLQQGGKALAIGRESNPETLWNNPALYPMIFPWLFPYGLGGLSLSFHKSKISDNTRKHLMLMYYDKRFQLDETFALIAFNHEQIKSATTSGFLMTKRSNFSSIISRLFSLNCDILNDIVYRLHSGQMVSPVSEGEKECFQLMRDLDIIGRDVKGSLTSKRHMRNEIWSLITFKGAPSWYITLSPSDEKHPICLYYADTNEKFEPEILSQSVRRRLVSSNPVAGARFFHLMVSMFIKHVLGHQLSSDNGIDCQYPRGFYGKTEAYYGTVEQ
;
A
#
# COMPACT_ATOMS: atom_id res chain seq x y z
N LYS A 1 23.37 8.29 10.57
CA LYS A 1 23.44 9.51 9.71
C LYS A 1 24.70 10.34 9.99
N ALA A 2 24.97 10.75 11.24
CA ALA A 2 26.19 11.51 11.59
C ALA A 2 27.52 10.79 11.22
N LEU A 3 27.62 9.49 11.50
CA LEU A 3 28.80 8.68 11.14
C LEU A 3 29.06 8.59 9.63
N ALA A 4 27.99 8.52 8.82
CA ALA A 4 28.12 8.48 7.36
C ALA A 4 28.60 9.83 6.80
N LEU A 5 28.12 10.94 7.39
CA LEU A 5 28.58 12.29 7.07
C LEU A 5 30.05 12.51 7.45
N GLN A 6 30.45 12.06 8.64
CA GLN A 6 31.83 12.13 9.11
C GLN A 6 32.78 11.30 8.22
N HIS A 7 32.38 10.09 7.82
CA HIS A 7 33.15 9.23 6.89
C HIS A 7 33.34 9.91 5.53
N LEU A 8 32.31 10.55 4.99
CA LEU A 8 32.40 11.29 3.73
C LEU A 8 33.28 12.56 3.85
N GLN A 9 33.19 13.28 4.98
CA GLN A 9 34.02 14.47 5.22
C GLN A 9 35.50 14.15 5.44
N GLN A 10 35.82 12.98 5.98
CA GLN A 10 37.20 12.52 6.21
C GLN A 10 37.83 11.86 4.97
N GLY A 11 37.20 11.94 3.80
CA GLY A 11 37.70 11.31 2.57
C GLY A 11 37.58 9.80 2.56
N GLY A 12 36.67 9.24 3.36
CA GLY A 12 36.37 7.82 3.40
C GLY A 12 35.92 7.31 2.03
N LYS A 13 36.37 6.11 1.67
CA LYS A 13 36.00 5.47 0.40
C LYS A 13 34.48 5.24 0.37
N ALA A 14 33.86 5.56 -0.76
CA ALA A 14 32.46 5.25 -1.04
C ALA A 14 32.41 4.28 -2.22
N LEU A 15 31.48 3.32 -2.16
CA LEU A 15 31.17 2.48 -3.30
C LEU A 15 30.35 3.30 -4.30
N ALA A 16 30.98 3.71 -5.39
CA ALA A 16 30.26 4.30 -6.52
C ALA A 16 29.62 3.15 -7.32
N ILE A 17 28.31 2.99 -7.19
CA ILE A 17 27.54 2.09 -8.06
C ILE A 17 27.36 2.83 -9.39
N GLY A 18 28.11 2.40 -10.41
CA GLY A 18 27.97 2.92 -11.77
C GLY A 18 26.54 2.75 -12.27
N ARG A 19 25.96 3.82 -12.79
CA ARG A 19 24.66 3.80 -13.46
C ARG A 19 24.92 4.02 -14.94
N GLU A 20 24.19 3.33 -15.80
CA GLU A 20 24.16 3.67 -17.21
C GLU A 20 23.63 5.10 -17.40
N SER A 21 24.03 5.75 -18.50
CA SER A 21 23.59 7.11 -18.82
C SER A 21 22.07 7.21 -18.97
N ASN A 22 21.41 6.12 -19.35
CA ASN A 22 19.97 6.03 -19.52
C ASN A 22 19.35 5.16 -18.42
N PRO A 23 18.40 5.66 -17.63
CA PRO A 23 17.71 4.87 -16.64
C PRO A 23 16.76 3.87 -17.30
N GLU A 24 16.72 2.65 -16.76
CA GLU A 24 15.76 1.62 -17.15
C GLU A 24 14.32 2.01 -16.79
N THR A 25 13.38 1.71 -17.69
CA THR A 25 11.96 2.04 -17.47
C THR A 25 11.32 1.08 -16.47
N LEU A 26 10.54 1.64 -15.54
CA LEU A 26 9.66 0.86 -14.64
C LEU A 26 8.39 0.37 -15.36
N TRP A 27 8.01 1.02 -16.46
CA TRP A 27 6.83 0.67 -17.24
C TRP A 27 7.17 -0.28 -18.36
N ASN A 28 6.33 -1.32 -18.51
CA ASN A 28 6.37 -2.26 -19.63
C ASN A 28 7.76 -2.91 -19.84
N ASN A 29 8.58 -3.04 -18.81
CA ASN A 29 9.90 -3.66 -18.86
C ASN A 29 9.86 -5.13 -18.40
N PRO A 30 9.95 -6.10 -19.32
CA PRO A 30 9.90 -7.53 -18.98
C PRO A 30 11.12 -8.00 -18.18
N ALA A 31 12.27 -7.36 -18.43
CA ALA A 31 13.54 -7.74 -17.85
C ALA A 31 13.72 -7.18 -16.43
N LEU A 32 12.95 -6.15 -16.03
CA LEU A 32 13.14 -5.45 -14.76
C LEU A 32 13.19 -6.40 -13.55
N TYR A 33 12.19 -7.26 -13.37
CA TYR A 33 12.14 -8.16 -12.22
C TYR A 33 13.18 -9.28 -12.30
N PRO A 34 13.37 -9.92 -13.45
CA PRO A 34 14.47 -10.86 -13.63
C PRO A 34 15.86 -10.28 -13.38
N MET A 35 16.09 -9.00 -13.72
CA MET A 35 17.35 -8.30 -13.44
C MET A 35 17.52 -7.94 -11.97
N ILE A 36 16.45 -7.55 -11.28
CA ILE A 36 16.50 -7.23 -9.83
C ILE A 36 16.67 -8.50 -9.00
N PHE A 37 16.02 -9.61 -9.40
CA PHE A 37 15.97 -10.86 -8.64
C PHE A 37 16.44 -12.07 -9.49
N PRO A 38 17.70 -12.12 -9.95
CA PRO A 38 18.17 -13.20 -10.81
C PRO A 38 18.02 -14.59 -10.15
N TRP A 39 18.07 -14.67 -8.82
CA TRP A 39 17.84 -15.92 -8.07
C TRP A 39 16.38 -16.38 -8.06
N LEU A 40 15.40 -15.46 -8.14
CA LEU A 40 13.98 -15.81 -8.27
C LEU A 40 13.58 -16.10 -9.73
N PHE A 41 14.39 -15.63 -10.69
CA PHE A 41 14.17 -15.76 -12.13
C PHE A 41 15.39 -16.36 -12.83
N PRO A 42 15.72 -17.64 -12.59
CA PRO A 42 16.97 -18.26 -13.07
C PRO A 42 17.12 -18.26 -14.60
N TYR A 43 16.01 -18.19 -15.34
CA TYR A 43 16.01 -18.12 -16.81
C TYR A 43 15.94 -16.70 -17.37
N GLY A 44 15.93 -15.66 -16.53
CA GLY A 44 15.74 -14.28 -16.98
C GLY A 44 14.33 -13.96 -17.49
N LEU A 45 13.36 -14.86 -17.29
CA LEU A 45 12.00 -14.78 -17.84
C LEU A 45 10.95 -14.73 -16.74
N GLY A 46 9.75 -14.24 -17.07
CA GLY A 46 8.58 -14.31 -16.18
C GLY A 46 8.36 -13.09 -15.28
N GLY A 47 9.06 -11.98 -15.51
CA GLY A 47 8.83 -10.69 -14.84
C GLY A 47 7.42 -10.12 -15.01
N LEU A 48 7.13 -8.95 -14.40
CA LEU A 48 5.77 -8.38 -14.41
C LEU A 48 5.24 -8.05 -15.81
N SER A 49 6.06 -7.46 -16.67
CA SER A 49 5.69 -7.24 -18.07
C SER A 49 6.05 -8.48 -18.89
N LEU A 50 5.16 -8.99 -19.74
CA LEU A 50 5.51 -9.97 -20.77
C LEU A 50 5.18 -9.37 -22.13
N SER A 51 6.18 -9.30 -23.01
CA SER A 51 6.03 -8.79 -24.39
C SER A 51 4.94 -9.51 -25.18
N PHE A 52 4.79 -10.82 -24.96
CA PHE A 52 3.81 -11.68 -25.65
C PHE A 52 2.38 -11.61 -25.09
N HIS A 53 2.18 -11.06 -23.88
CA HIS A 53 0.90 -11.03 -23.18
C HIS A 53 0.49 -9.61 -22.77
N LYS A 54 0.92 -8.59 -23.54
CA LYS A 54 0.52 -7.18 -23.39
C LYS A 54 -1.00 -7.01 -23.55
N SER A 55 -1.77 -7.37 -22.52
CA SER A 55 -3.20 -7.01 -22.28
C SER A 55 -3.98 -8.01 -21.42
N LYS A 56 -3.50 -9.25 -21.22
CA LYS A 56 -4.36 -10.30 -20.60
C LYS A 56 -4.35 -10.34 -19.07
N ILE A 57 -3.28 -9.88 -18.41
CA ILE A 57 -3.13 -10.01 -16.95
C ILE A 57 -2.56 -8.70 -16.38
N SER A 58 -3.19 -8.17 -15.33
CA SER A 58 -2.71 -6.97 -14.63
C SER A 58 -1.43 -7.24 -13.83
N ASP A 59 -0.62 -6.20 -13.61
CA ASP A 59 0.57 -6.30 -12.75
C ASP A 59 0.22 -6.82 -11.35
N ASN A 60 -0.92 -6.40 -10.80
CA ASN A 60 -1.38 -6.82 -9.48
C ASN A 60 -1.73 -8.31 -9.45
N THR A 61 -2.41 -8.80 -10.48
CA THR A 61 -2.68 -10.23 -10.64
C THR A 61 -1.38 -11.02 -10.75
N ARG A 62 -0.36 -10.51 -11.45
CA ARG A 62 0.93 -11.20 -11.54
C ARG A 62 1.71 -11.22 -10.24
N LYS A 63 1.76 -10.10 -9.51
CA LYS A 63 2.35 -10.08 -8.16
C LYS A 63 1.64 -11.07 -7.26
N HIS A 64 0.31 -11.12 -7.32
CA HIS A 64 -0.47 -12.12 -6.59
C HIS A 64 -0.04 -13.55 -6.98
N LEU A 65 0.05 -13.88 -8.27
CA LEU A 65 0.49 -15.20 -8.73
C LEU A 65 1.93 -15.54 -8.30
N MET A 66 2.84 -14.57 -8.33
CA MET A 66 4.22 -14.74 -7.83
C MET A 66 4.22 -15.01 -6.32
N LEU A 67 3.47 -14.22 -5.56
CA LEU A 67 3.33 -14.43 -4.13
C LEU A 67 2.60 -15.74 -3.81
N MET A 68 1.76 -16.28 -4.69
CA MET A 68 1.10 -17.58 -4.51
C MET A 68 1.83 -18.74 -5.22
N TYR A 69 3.08 -18.54 -5.63
CA TYR A 69 3.85 -19.58 -6.30
C TYR A 69 4.12 -20.77 -5.35
N TYR A 70 4.12 -21.98 -5.90
CA TYR A 70 3.99 -23.24 -5.13
C TYR A 70 5.10 -23.42 -4.07
N ASP A 71 6.35 -23.07 -4.39
CA ASP A 71 7.52 -23.22 -3.51
C ASP A 71 7.71 -22.06 -2.51
N LYS A 72 6.81 -21.06 -2.53
CA LYS A 72 6.85 -19.85 -1.70
C LYS A 72 8.14 -19.02 -1.81
N ARG A 73 9.01 -19.25 -2.81
CA ARG A 73 10.29 -18.53 -2.94
C ARG A 73 10.14 -17.01 -2.98
N PHE A 74 9.07 -16.51 -3.60
CA PHE A 74 8.76 -15.08 -3.67
C PHE A 74 8.21 -14.52 -2.35
N GLN A 75 7.59 -15.36 -1.52
CA GLN A 75 7.10 -14.96 -0.20
C GLN A 75 8.23 -14.87 0.81
N LEU A 76 9.21 -15.79 0.70
CA LEU A 76 10.34 -15.94 1.60
C LEU A 76 11.53 -15.03 1.24
N ASP A 77 11.52 -14.42 0.06
CA ASP A 77 12.51 -13.41 -0.28
C ASP A 77 12.34 -12.16 0.59
N GLU A 78 13.43 -11.73 1.21
CA GLU A 78 13.45 -10.63 2.19
C GLU A 78 12.94 -9.30 1.62
N THR A 79 13.14 -9.06 0.33
CA THR A 79 12.93 -7.74 -0.29
C THR A 79 11.86 -7.73 -1.37
N PHE A 80 11.48 -8.89 -1.91
CA PHE A 80 10.56 -9.01 -3.03
C PHE A 80 9.22 -8.32 -2.77
N ALA A 81 8.57 -8.63 -1.63
CA ALA A 81 7.28 -8.05 -1.29
C ALA A 81 7.36 -6.52 -1.15
N LEU A 82 8.43 -6.01 -0.52
CA LEU A 82 8.67 -4.59 -0.34
C LEU A 82 8.91 -3.87 -1.68
N ILE A 83 9.77 -4.43 -2.54
CA ILE A 83 10.07 -3.86 -3.87
C ILE A 83 8.81 -3.92 -4.76
N ALA A 84 8.04 -5.00 -4.70
CA ALA A 84 6.80 -5.15 -5.43
C ALA A 84 5.73 -4.13 -5.00
N PHE A 85 5.64 -3.86 -3.70
CA PHE A 85 4.78 -2.82 -3.14
C PHE A 85 5.25 -1.42 -3.54
N ASN A 86 6.53 -1.11 -3.36
CA ASN A 86 7.12 0.18 -3.74
C ASN A 86 6.94 0.48 -5.23
N HIS A 87 7.12 -0.53 -6.08
CA HIS A 87 6.85 -0.40 -7.50
C HIS A 87 5.39 -0.04 -7.80
N GLU A 88 4.43 -0.60 -7.06
CA GLU A 88 3.01 -0.22 -7.18
C GLU A 88 2.78 1.24 -6.78
N GLN A 89 3.34 1.65 -5.65
CA GLN A 89 3.18 3.01 -5.13
C GLN A 89 3.79 4.04 -6.08
N ILE A 90 4.97 3.77 -6.64
CA ILE A 90 5.62 4.63 -7.63
C ILE A 90 4.76 4.71 -8.90
N LYS A 91 4.26 3.58 -9.41
CA LYS A 91 3.40 3.58 -10.61
C LYS A 91 2.09 4.33 -10.37
N SER A 92 1.45 4.15 -9.21
CA SER A 92 0.22 4.86 -8.86
C SER A 92 0.47 6.37 -8.78
N ALA A 93 1.45 6.80 -7.97
CA ALA A 93 1.80 8.21 -7.81
C ALA A 93 2.18 8.88 -9.14
N THR A 94 2.98 8.20 -9.96
CA THR A 94 3.40 8.74 -11.26
C THR A 94 2.25 8.79 -12.26
N THR A 95 1.35 7.80 -12.27
CA THR A 95 0.18 7.80 -13.17
C THR A 95 -0.76 8.95 -12.80
N SER A 96 -1.03 9.16 -11.52
CA SER A 96 -1.84 10.29 -11.05
C SER A 96 -1.18 11.63 -11.33
N GLY A 97 0.14 11.73 -11.13
CA GLY A 97 0.92 12.90 -11.53
C GLY A 97 0.81 13.18 -13.04
N PHE A 98 0.94 12.16 -13.88
CA PHE A 98 0.81 12.28 -15.33
C PHE A 98 -0.62 12.65 -15.78
N LEU A 99 -1.66 12.08 -15.15
CA LEU A 99 -3.04 12.49 -15.41
C LEU A 99 -3.26 13.96 -15.02
N MET A 100 -2.58 14.45 -13.99
CA MET A 100 -2.58 15.87 -13.64
C MET A 100 -1.78 16.73 -14.62
N THR A 101 -0.64 16.27 -15.13
CA THR A 101 0.13 17.05 -16.12
C THR A 101 -0.62 17.27 -17.43
N LYS A 102 -1.54 16.36 -17.77
CA LYS A 102 -2.45 16.48 -18.90
C LYS A 102 -3.63 17.44 -18.68
N ARG A 103 -3.86 17.93 -17.46
CA ARG A 103 -4.92 18.89 -17.20
C ARG A 103 -4.50 20.29 -17.65
N SER A 104 -5.47 21.07 -18.11
CA SER A 104 -5.26 22.46 -18.56
C SER A 104 -4.63 23.36 -17.49
N ASN A 105 -4.76 23.00 -16.21
CA ASN A 105 -4.21 23.76 -15.08
C ASN A 105 -2.74 23.42 -14.73
N PHE A 106 -2.09 22.45 -15.40
CA PHE A 106 -0.73 22.04 -15.04
C PHE A 106 0.29 23.17 -15.16
N SER A 107 0.24 23.94 -16.26
CA SER A 107 1.13 25.09 -16.45
C SER A 107 1.00 26.09 -15.30
N SER A 108 -0.23 26.36 -14.86
CA SER A 108 -0.50 27.23 -13.70
C SER A 108 0.01 26.64 -12.37
N ILE A 109 -0.04 25.32 -12.17
CA ILE A 109 0.56 24.65 -11.01
C ILE A 109 2.08 24.84 -11.00
N ILE A 110 2.74 24.63 -12.14
CA ILE A 110 4.19 24.78 -12.26
C ILE A 110 4.62 26.23 -12.06
N SER A 111 3.94 27.19 -12.68
CA SER A 111 4.21 28.61 -12.47
C SER A 111 4.10 28.99 -10.99
N ARG A 112 3.06 28.50 -10.28
CA ARG A 112 2.91 28.73 -8.84
C ARG A 112 4.00 28.07 -8.00
N LEU A 113 4.44 26.86 -8.38
CA LEU A 113 5.54 26.18 -7.71
C LEU A 113 6.84 26.99 -7.79
N PHE A 114 7.11 27.62 -8.93
CA PHE A 114 8.30 28.46 -9.13
C PHE A 114 8.15 29.87 -8.57
N SER A 115 6.94 30.42 -8.51
CA SER A 115 6.69 31.77 -7.99
C SER A 115 6.49 31.81 -6.46
N LEU A 116 6.61 30.67 -5.79
CA LEU A 116 6.33 30.55 -4.37
C LEU A 116 7.39 31.24 -3.50
N ASN A 117 6.91 32.05 -2.57
CA ASN A 117 7.77 32.67 -1.56
C ASN A 117 8.06 31.66 -0.43
N CYS A 118 9.29 31.17 -0.38
CA CYS A 118 9.76 30.21 0.62
C CYS A 118 9.65 30.74 2.06
N ASP A 119 9.75 32.06 2.28
CA ASP A 119 9.68 32.64 3.63
C ASP A 119 8.25 32.55 4.18
N ILE A 120 7.24 32.80 3.33
CA ILE A 120 5.82 32.65 3.68
C ILE A 120 5.52 31.17 3.98
N LEU A 121 6.04 30.26 3.16
CA LEU A 121 5.85 28.82 3.39
C LEU A 121 6.47 28.38 4.72
N ASN A 122 7.68 28.84 5.05
CA ASN A 122 8.34 28.54 6.32
C ASN A 122 7.57 29.09 7.53
N ASP A 123 7.00 30.28 7.43
CA ASP A 123 6.13 30.84 8.47
C ASP A 123 4.86 30.00 8.68
N ILE A 124 4.19 29.60 7.58
CA ILE A 124 3.02 28.71 7.65
C ILE A 124 3.40 27.40 8.33
N VAL A 125 4.53 26.79 7.95
CA VAL A 125 5.03 25.53 8.54
C VAL A 125 5.31 25.71 10.03
N TYR A 126 5.94 26.82 10.43
CA TYR A 126 6.23 27.11 11.84
C TYR A 126 4.96 27.25 12.68
N ARG A 127 3.95 27.98 12.17
CA ARG A 127 2.65 28.13 12.85
C ARG A 127 1.88 26.82 12.94
N LEU A 128 1.87 26.01 11.88
CA LEU A 128 1.28 24.68 11.88
C LEU A 128 1.96 23.74 12.88
N HIS A 129 3.29 23.75 12.95
CA HIS A 129 4.05 22.96 13.92
C HIS A 129 3.78 23.40 15.37
N SER A 130 3.50 24.68 15.58
CA SER A 130 3.12 25.25 16.88
C SER A 130 1.67 24.94 17.28
N GLY A 131 0.93 24.17 16.47
CA GLY A 131 -0.44 23.76 16.74
C GLY A 131 -1.49 24.84 16.49
N GLN A 132 -1.14 25.93 15.80
CA GLN A 132 -2.08 27.00 15.48
C GLN A 132 -3.00 26.60 14.32
N MET A 133 -4.28 26.97 14.40
CA MET A 133 -5.20 26.88 13.28
C MET A 133 -4.85 27.97 12.26
N VAL A 134 -4.14 27.61 11.19
CA VAL A 134 -3.71 28.54 10.14
C VAL A 134 -4.77 28.61 9.05
N SER A 135 -5.46 29.74 8.96
CA SER A 135 -6.28 30.11 7.79
C SER A 135 -5.50 31.12 6.94
N PRO A 136 -5.47 30.97 5.60
CA PRO A 136 -4.77 31.91 4.74
C PRO A 136 -5.44 33.29 4.74
N VAL A 137 -4.69 34.31 5.15
CA VAL A 137 -5.12 35.72 5.20
C VAL A 137 -4.51 36.51 4.04
N SER A 138 -3.22 36.32 3.77
CA SER A 138 -2.52 37.02 2.69
C SER A 138 -2.67 36.31 1.34
N GLU A 139 -2.53 37.04 0.23
CA GLU A 139 -2.55 36.43 -1.12
C GLU A 139 -1.43 35.40 -1.29
N GLY A 140 -0.23 35.66 -0.75
CA GLY A 140 0.87 34.69 -0.76
C GLY A 140 0.56 33.42 0.04
N GLU A 141 -0.14 33.53 1.16
CA GLU A 141 -0.62 32.37 1.90
C GLU A 141 -1.69 31.61 1.12
N LYS A 142 -2.64 32.30 0.48
CA LYS A 142 -3.67 31.66 -0.37
C LYS A 142 -3.04 30.85 -1.50
N GLU A 143 -1.98 31.37 -2.13
CA GLU A 143 -1.21 30.64 -3.14
C GLU A 143 -0.52 29.40 -2.56
N CYS A 144 0.10 29.49 -1.39
CA CYS A 144 0.68 28.34 -0.68
C CYS A 144 -0.39 27.25 -0.43
N PHE A 145 -1.55 27.65 0.11
CA PHE A 145 -2.66 26.74 0.38
C PHE A 145 -3.32 26.17 -0.88
N GLN A 146 -3.30 26.92 -1.98
CA GLN A 146 -3.74 26.41 -3.28
C GLN A 146 -2.76 25.37 -3.83
N LEU A 147 -1.44 25.60 -3.72
CA LEU A 147 -0.45 24.59 -4.12
C LEU A 147 -0.60 23.32 -3.28
N MET A 148 -0.74 23.44 -1.96
CA MET A 148 -0.94 22.27 -1.08
C MET A 148 -2.18 21.46 -1.52
N ARG A 149 -3.29 22.13 -1.85
CA ARG A 149 -4.48 21.46 -2.39
C ARG A 149 -4.21 20.78 -3.73
N ASP A 150 -3.44 21.41 -4.61
CA ASP A 150 -3.10 20.83 -5.91
C ASP A 150 -2.19 19.59 -5.73
N LEU A 151 -1.27 19.60 -4.76
CA LEU A 151 -0.44 18.44 -4.41
C LEU A 151 -1.24 17.33 -3.72
N ASP A 152 -2.20 17.69 -2.86
CA ASP A 152 -3.09 16.73 -2.19
C ASP A 152 -3.86 15.87 -3.22
N ILE A 153 -4.23 16.44 -4.38
CA ILE A 153 -4.90 15.70 -5.46
C ILE A 153 -4.03 14.55 -5.99
N ILE A 154 -2.71 14.74 -6.11
CA ILE A 154 -1.77 13.69 -6.53
C ILE A 154 -1.75 12.56 -5.50
N GLY A 155 -1.79 12.92 -4.21
CA GLY A 155 -1.78 11.96 -3.11
C GLY A 155 -3.01 11.07 -3.06
N ARG A 156 -4.15 11.45 -3.66
CA ARG A 156 -5.42 10.71 -3.54
C ARG A 156 -5.32 9.24 -3.92
N ASP A 157 -4.66 8.95 -5.04
CA ASP A 157 -4.61 7.58 -5.59
C ASP A 157 -3.44 6.76 -5.03
N VAL A 158 -2.61 7.38 -4.18
CA VAL A 158 -1.55 6.70 -3.46
C VAL A 158 -2.14 6.15 -2.17
N LYS A 159 -2.27 4.81 -2.09
CA LYS A 159 -2.72 4.14 -0.86
C LYS A 159 -1.81 4.54 0.30
N GLY A 160 -2.38 4.83 1.46
CA GLY A 160 -1.66 5.23 2.67
C GLY A 160 -1.37 6.73 2.78
N SER A 161 -1.64 7.52 1.74
CA SER A 161 -1.42 8.96 1.78
C SER A 161 -2.35 9.68 2.76
N LEU A 162 -1.94 10.88 3.21
CA LEU A 162 -2.79 11.75 4.03
C LEU A 162 -4.12 12.07 3.33
N THR A 163 -4.10 12.31 2.01
CA THR A 163 -5.30 12.55 1.22
C THR A 163 -6.22 11.34 1.19
N SER A 164 -5.69 10.13 1.00
CA SER A 164 -6.46 8.89 1.02
C SER A 164 -7.13 8.67 2.38
N LYS A 165 -6.38 8.87 3.48
CA LYS A 165 -6.91 8.82 4.86
C LYS A 165 -8.01 9.86 5.10
N ARG A 166 -7.86 11.08 4.57
CA ARG A 166 -8.90 12.14 4.62
C ARG A 166 -10.15 11.74 3.83
N HIS A 167 -9.99 11.12 2.67
CA HIS A 167 -11.10 10.65 1.85
C HIS A 167 -11.91 9.56 2.57
N MET A 168 -11.25 8.54 3.11
CA MET A 168 -11.90 7.49 3.91
C MET A 168 -12.68 8.07 5.09
N ARG A 169 -12.15 9.10 5.76
CA ARG A 169 -12.87 9.80 6.83
C ARG A 169 -14.16 10.46 6.32
N ASN A 170 -14.13 11.09 5.15
CA ASN A 170 -15.32 11.70 4.55
C ASN A 170 -16.37 10.64 4.17
N GLU A 171 -15.96 9.46 3.71
CA GLU A 171 -16.85 8.32 3.43
C GLU A 171 -17.53 7.80 4.70
N ILE A 172 -16.79 7.72 5.82
CA ILE A 172 -17.36 7.38 7.13
C ILE A 172 -18.41 8.43 7.54
N TRP A 173 -18.10 9.72 7.42
CA TRP A 173 -19.04 10.80 7.78
C TRP A 173 -20.28 10.80 6.90
N SER A 174 -20.15 10.55 5.59
CA SER A 174 -21.30 10.47 4.70
C SER A 174 -22.18 9.27 5.05
N LEU A 175 -21.57 8.12 5.38
CA LEU A 175 -22.29 6.94 5.82
C LEU A 175 -23.04 7.18 7.14
N ILE A 176 -22.40 7.82 8.12
CA ILE A 176 -23.03 8.19 9.40
C ILE A 176 -24.19 9.17 9.18
N THR A 177 -24.04 10.13 8.27
CA THR A 177 -25.11 11.09 7.96
C THR A 177 -26.30 10.39 7.30
N PHE A 178 -26.05 9.40 6.45
CA PHE A 178 -27.10 8.68 5.71
C PHE A 178 -27.78 7.56 6.51
N LYS A 179 -27.01 6.82 7.32
CA LYS A 179 -27.48 5.64 8.08
C LYS A 179 -27.66 5.88 9.58
N GLY A 180 -27.17 7.00 10.10
CA GLY A 180 -27.10 7.27 11.53
C GLY A 180 -25.79 6.79 12.17
N ALA A 181 -25.69 6.98 13.49
CA ALA A 181 -24.51 6.59 14.25
C ALA A 181 -24.29 5.07 14.23
N PRO A 182 -23.04 4.59 14.17
CA PRO A 182 -22.76 3.17 14.17
C PRO A 182 -23.12 2.55 15.52
N SER A 183 -23.79 1.40 15.52
CA SER A 183 -24.03 0.64 16.75
C SER A 183 -22.77 -0.01 17.31
N TRP A 184 -21.79 -0.28 16.44
CA TRP A 184 -20.55 -0.97 16.79
C TRP A 184 -19.33 -0.31 16.16
N TYR A 185 -18.26 -0.18 16.94
CA TYR A 185 -16.92 0.17 16.48
C TYR A 185 -15.97 -0.95 16.90
N ILE A 186 -15.43 -1.69 15.93
CA ILE A 186 -14.70 -2.95 16.19
C ILE A 186 -13.31 -2.87 15.57
N THR A 187 -12.28 -3.13 16.37
CA THR A 187 -10.90 -3.29 15.92
C THR A 187 -10.53 -4.77 15.97
N LEU A 188 -10.13 -5.34 14.83
CA LEU A 188 -9.74 -6.74 14.72
C LEU A 188 -8.22 -6.87 14.64
N SER A 189 -7.63 -7.53 15.63
CA SER A 189 -6.20 -7.83 15.69
C SER A 189 -5.98 -9.34 15.88
N PRO A 190 -6.15 -10.15 14.82
CA PRO A 190 -5.99 -11.60 14.92
C PRO A 190 -4.53 -11.95 15.27
N SER A 191 -4.33 -12.84 16.24
CA SER A 191 -2.99 -13.25 16.69
C SER A 191 -2.39 -14.28 15.71
N ASP A 192 -1.55 -13.80 14.80
CA ASP A 192 -0.82 -14.57 13.80
C ASP A 192 0.13 -15.61 14.41
N GLU A 193 0.95 -15.24 15.41
CA GLU A 193 1.93 -16.14 16.04
C GLU A 193 1.31 -17.34 16.78
N LYS A 194 0.01 -17.27 17.11
CA LYS A 194 -0.67 -18.30 17.91
C LYS A 194 -1.66 -19.13 17.11
N HIS A 195 -2.00 -18.70 15.90
CA HIS A 195 -3.06 -19.33 15.14
C HIS A 195 -2.53 -20.44 14.22
N PRO A 196 -3.01 -21.69 14.32
CA PRO A 196 -2.52 -22.82 13.51
C PRO A 196 -2.56 -22.55 12.00
N ILE A 197 -3.62 -21.90 11.50
CA ILE A 197 -3.73 -21.53 10.08
C ILE A 197 -2.62 -20.56 9.64
N CYS A 198 -2.24 -19.60 10.47
CA CYS A 198 -1.17 -18.67 10.11
C CYS A 198 0.18 -19.39 10.06
N LEU A 199 0.44 -20.27 11.03
CA LEU A 199 1.63 -21.12 11.04
C LEU A 199 1.70 -22.02 9.81
N TYR A 200 0.57 -22.62 9.42
CA TYR A 200 0.45 -23.40 8.19
C TYR A 200 0.72 -22.56 6.92
N TYR A 201 0.21 -21.34 6.84
CA TYR A 201 0.50 -20.46 5.72
C TYR A 201 1.97 -20.07 5.65
N ALA A 202 2.63 -19.89 6.80
CA ALA A 202 4.03 -19.50 6.89
C ALA A 202 5.00 -20.65 6.59
N ASP A 203 4.67 -21.86 7.05
CA ASP A 203 5.46 -23.08 6.87
C ASP A 203 5.46 -23.56 5.41
N THR A 204 6.46 -24.32 4.98
CA THR A 204 6.55 -24.84 3.59
C THR A 204 5.95 -26.23 3.42
N ASN A 205 5.51 -26.86 4.51
CA ASN A 205 4.91 -28.19 4.48
C ASN A 205 3.58 -28.21 3.70
N GLU A 206 3.40 -29.21 2.85
CA GLU A 206 2.17 -29.36 2.05
C GLU A 206 0.99 -29.82 2.91
N LYS A 207 1.26 -30.68 3.90
CA LYS A 207 0.27 -31.24 4.79
C LYS A 207 0.05 -30.34 6.00
N PHE A 208 -1.20 -30.02 6.28
CA PHE A 208 -1.56 -29.35 7.51
C PHE A 208 -1.57 -30.34 8.68
N GLU A 209 -0.66 -30.14 9.63
CA GLU A 209 -0.64 -30.87 10.90
C GLU A 209 -0.59 -29.84 12.05
N PRO A 210 -1.53 -29.88 13.01
CA PRO A 210 -1.56 -28.93 14.13
C PRO A 210 -0.51 -29.32 15.18
N GLU A 211 0.76 -29.18 14.83
CA GLU A 211 1.86 -29.39 15.76
C GLU A 211 1.99 -28.21 16.73
N ILE A 212 2.27 -28.54 17.99
CA ILE A 212 2.51 -27.53 19.03
C ILE A 212 3.97 -27.07 18.92
N LEU A 213 4.18 -26.01 18.14
CA LEU A 213 5.49 -25.39 17.97
C LEU A 213 5.86 -24.50 19.16
N SER A 214 7.15 -24.49 19.50
CA SER A 214 7.67 -23.57 20.52
C SER A 214 7.52 -22.11 20.10
N GLN A 215 7.49 -21.18 21.07
CA GLN A 215 7.26 -19.76 20.79
C GLN A 215 8.33 -19.16 19.85
N SER A 216 9.59 -19.54 20.02
CA SER A 216 10.69 -19.07 19.18
C SER A 216 10.54 -19.51 17.72
N VAL A 217 10.12 -20.77 17.49
CA VAL A 217 9.89 -21.30 16.14
C VAL A 217 8.72 -20.59 15.48
N ARG A 218 7.60 -20.39 16.19
CA ARG A 218 6.41 -19.69 15.67
C ARG A 218 6.74 -18.26 15.22
N ARG A 219 7.44 -17.50 16.07
CA ARG A 219 7.90 -16.14 15.73
C ARG A 219 8.78 -16.14 14.50
N ARG A 220 9.75 -17.03 14.44
CA ARG A 220 10.67 -17.12 13.31
C ARG A 220 9.91 -17.38 12.01
N LEU A 221 9.00 -18.38 12.01
CA LEU A 221 8.20 -18.73 10.84
C LEU A 221 7.38 -17.54 10.31
N VAL A 222 6.62 -16.89 11.19
CA VAL A 222 5.79 -15.73 10.80
C VAL A 222 6.66 -14.57 10.32
N SER A 223 7.76 -14.28 11.02
CA SER A 223 8.67 -13.19 10.64
C SER A 223 9.39 -13.43 9.30
N SER A 224 9.67 -14.70 8.97
CA SER A 224 10.29 -15.07 7.69
C SER A 224 9.33 -15.07 6.51
N ASN A 225 8.02 -15.00 6.76
CA ASN A 225 6.99 -15.01 5.72
C ASN A 225 5.87 -14.00 6.04
N PRO A 226 6.10 -12.69 5.81
CA PRO A 226 5.09 -11.66 6.07
C PRO A 226 3.84 -11.83 5.19
N VAL A 227 3.97 -12.48 4.03
CA VAL A 227 2.85 -12.77 3.13
C VAL A 227 1.86 -13.74 3.76
N ALA A 228 2.35 -14.73 4.51
CA ALA A 228 1.49 -15.64 5.27
C ALA A 228 0.65 -14.90 6.31
N GLY A 229 1.24 -13.95 7.04
CA GLY A 229 0.54 -13.07 7.97
C GLY A 229 -0.58 -12.27 7.27
N ALA A 230 -0.27 -11.66 6.12
CA ALA A 230 -1.26 -10.92 5.33
C ALA A 230 -2.41 -11.82 4.84
N ARG A 231 -2.12 -13.05 4.38
CA ARG A 231 -3.13 -14.04 3.98
C ARG A 231 -4.02 -14.45 5.14
N PHE A 232 -3.42 -14.71 6.30
CA PHE A 232 -4.14 -15.05 7.51
C PHE A 232 -5.05 -13.90 7.95
N PHE A 233 -4.55 -12.67 8.00
CA PHE A 233 -5.34 -11.49 8.30
C PHE A 233 -6.54 -11.35 7.36
N HIS A 234 -6.30 -11.47 6.04
CA HIS A 234 -7.38 -11.41 5.04
C HIS A 234 -8.43 -12.51 5.24
N LEU A 235 -8.01 -13.74 5.55
CA LEU A 235 -8.93 -14.84 5.88
C LEU A 235 -9.79 -14.49 7.10
N MET A 236 -9.18 -14.03 8.20
CA MET A 236 -9.89 -13.72 9.44
C MET A 236 -10.90 -12.58 9.25
N VAL A 237 -10.51 -11.51 8.56
CA VAL A 237 -11.40 -10.38 8.27
C VAL A 237 -12.55 -10.82 7.34
N SER A 238 -12.25 -11.61 6.31
CA SER A 238 -13.30 -12.11 5.40
C SER A 238 -14.29 -13.02 6.11
N MET A 239 -13.81 -13.89 7.02
CA MET A 239 -14.67 -14.73 7.85
C MET A 239 -15.50 -13.90 8.84
N PHE A 240 -14.93 -12.84 9.40
CA PHE A 240 -15.67 -11.91 10.26
C PHE A 240 -16.81 -11.22 9.51
N ILE A 241 -16.52 -10.65 8.32
CA ILE A 241 -17.54 -9.98 7.49
C ILE A 241 -18.63 -10.97 7.09
N LYS A 242 -18.26 -12.18 6.66
CA LYS A 242 -19.21 -13.20 6.22
C LYS A 242 -20.07 -13.73 7.36
N HIS A 243 -19.47 -14.14 8.48
CA HIS A 243 -20.16 -14.90 9.52
C HIS A 243 -20.64 -14.06 10.70
N VAL A 244 -19.89 -13.01 11.08
CA VAL A 244 -20.27 -12.15 12.21
C VAL A 244 -21.18 -11.03 11.73
N LEU A 245 -20.83 -10.34 10.63
CA LEU A 245 -21.70 -9.30 10.07
C LEU A 245 -22.83 -9.88 9.22
N GLY A 246 -22.70 -11.13 8.73
CA GLY A 246 -23.70 -11.70 7.83
C GLY A 246 -23.74 -11.00 6.47
N HIS A 247 -22.62 -10.40 6.06
CA HIS A 247 -22.52 -9.70 4.78
C HIS A 247 -21.70 -10.55 3.80
N GLN A 248 -22.31 -10.91 2.67
CA GLN A 248 -21.59 -11.65 1.64
C GLN A 248 -20.74 -10.66 0.83
N LEU A 249 -19.42 -10.83 0.89
CA LEU A 249 -18.53 -10.27 -0.12
C LEU A 249 -18.97 -10.86 -1.46
N SER A 250 -19.36 -10.01 -2.42
CA SER A 250 -19.93 -10.38 -3.71
C SER A 250 -19.24 -11.62 -4.28
N SER A 251 -19.95 -12.75 -4.29
CA SER A 251 -19.48 -13.96 -4.96
C SER A 251 -19.75 -13.81 -6.45
N ASP A 252 -18.74 -14.07 -7.29
CA ASP A 252 -18.75 -14.01 -8.77
C ASP A 252 -19.89 -14.78 -9.48
N ASN A 253 -20.73 -15.50 -8.74
CA ASN A 253 -21.72 -16.41 -9.30
C ASN A 253 -23.18 -15.95 -9.22
N GLY A 254 -23.48 -14.67 -8.93
CA GLY A 254 -24.81 -14.09 -9.20
C GLY A 254 -26.02 -14.80 -8.59
N ILE A 255 -25.82 -15.72 -7.63
CA ILE A 255 -26.91 -16.39 -6.93
C ILE A 255 -27.29 -15.49 -5.78
N ASP A 256 -28.51 -14.97 -5.86
CA ASP A 256 -29.18 -14.15 -4.87
C ASP A 256 -29.37 -14.97 -3.58
N CYS A 257 -28.36 -14.98 -2.72
CA CYS A 257 -28.37 -15.69 -1.45
C CYS A 257 -28.96 -14.74 -0.40
N GLN A 258 -30.13 -15.09 0.13
CA GLN A 258 -30.76 -14.41 1.27
C GLN A 258 -29.71 -14.02 2.31
N TYR A 259 -29.61 -12.72 2.62
CA TYR A 259 -28.69 -12.17 3.62
C TYR A 259 -28.67 -13.05 4.88
N PRO A 260 -27.61 -13.83 5.15
CA PRO A 260 -27.56 -14.61 6.36
C PRO A 260 -27.53 -13.61 7.53
N ARG A 261 -28.49 -13.72 8.45
CA ARG A 261 -28.52 -12.89 9.65
C ARG A 261 -27.21 -13.08 10.40
N GLY A 262 -26.41 -12.02 10.52
CA GLY A 262 -25.17 -12.04 11.27
C GLY A 262 -25.42 -12.16 12.76
N PHE A 263 -24.34 -12.28 13.54
CA PHE A 263 -24.39 -12.34 15.00
C PHE A 263 -25.10 -11.12 15.61
N TYR A 264 -24.89 -9.93 15.04
CA TYR A 264 -25.52 -8.68 15.48
C TYR A 264 -26.91 -8.43 14.86
N GLY A 265 -27.47 -9.40 14.14
CA GLY A 265 -28.70 -9.24 13.38
C GLY A 265 -28.45 -8.89 11.91
N LYS A 266 -29.40 -8.17 11.30
CA LYS A 266 -29.29 -7.76 9.89
C LYS A 266 -28.40 -6.51 9.81
N THR A 267 -27.23 -6.66 9.20
CA THR A 267 -26.31 -5.53 8.97
C THR A 267 -26.87 -4.62 7.89
N GLU A 268 -27.14 -3.36 8.25
CA GLU A 268 -27.62 -2.35 7.29
C GLU A 268 -26.49 -1.74 6.46
N ALA A 269 -25.36 -1.46 7.10
CA ALA A 269 -24.14 -0.99 6.45
C ALA A 269 -22.92 -1.35 7.31
N TYR A 270 -21.76 -1.46 6.68
CA TYR A 270 -20.47 -1.52 7.35
C TYR A 270 -19.46 -0.71 6.56
N TYR A 271 -18.46 -0.19 7.25
CA TYR A 271 -17.30 0.45 6.64
C TYR A 271 -16.06 -0.12 7.32
N GLY A 272 -15.16 -0.71 6.54
CA GLY A 272 -13.98 -1.40 7.05
C GLY A 272 -12.72 -0.86 6.40
N THR A 273 -11.71 -0.56 7.22
CA THR A 273 -10.38 -0.14 6.78
C THR A 273 -9.31 -1.02 7.40
N VAL A 274 -8.20 -1.17 6.68
CA VAL A 274 -6.98 -1.79 7.21
C VAL A 274 -6.04 -0.65 7.58
N GLU A 275 -5.44 -0.71 8.75
CA GLU A 275 -4.42 0.25 9.15
C GLU A 275 -3.23 0.17 8.18
N GLN A 276 -2.83 1.32 7.63
CA GLN A 276 -1.76 1.48 6.64
C GLN A 276 -0.66 2.38 7.18
#